data_AF-A0AAV8WKK8-F1
#
_entry.id   AF-A0AAV8WKK8-F1
#
_cell.length_a   1.000
_cell.length_b   1.000
_cell.length_c   1.000
_cell.angle_alpha   90.00
_cell.angle_beta   90.00
_cell.angle_gamma   90.00
#
_symmetry.space_group_name_H-M   'P 1'
#
loop_
_entity.id
_entity.type
_entity.pdbx_description
1 polymer ?
#
loop_
_entity_poly.entity_id
_entity_poly.type
_entity_poly.pdbx_seq_one_letter_code
_entity_poly.pdbx_strand_id
1 'polypeptide(L)' 'MGESGAGKTEASKKVLQYIAEVTDHKGEVEKVKDKLLFSNPVLEAFGNAKTNRNDNSSRFGKYMDIQFNFEVTFK' A
#
# COMPACT_ATOMS: atom_id res chain seq x y z
N MET A 1 11.37 -4.53 -6.35
CA MET A 1 12.52 -3.69 -5.92
C MET A 1 12.58 -2.46 -6.80
N GLY A 2 12.86 -1.28 -6.26
CA GLY A 2 12.94 -0.01 -6.99
C GLY A 2 13.32 1.12 -6.05
N GLU A 3 13.92 2.19 -6.56
CA GLU A 3 14.36 3.34 -5.75
C GLU A 3 13.18 4.09 -5.12
N SER A 4 13.45 4.95 -4.13
CA SER A 4 12.42 5.88 -3.64
C SER A 4 11.95 6.78 -4.79
N GLY A 5 10.64 6.89 -5.00
CA GLY A 5 10.05 7.59 -6.16
C GLY A 5 9.77 6.73 -7.39
N ALA A 6 10.16 5.45 -7.43
CA ALA A 6 9.95 4.56 -8.59
C ALA A 6 8.49 4.10 -8.81
N GLY A 7 7.50 4.76 -8.23
CA GLY A 7 6.08 4.43 -8.41
C GLY A 7 5.54 3.24 -7.61
N LYS A 8 6.30 2.72 -6.62
CA LYS A 8 5.88 1.57 -5.76
C LYS A 8 4.52 1.80 -5.08
N THR A 9 4.30 3.02 -4.58
CA THR A 9 3.04 3.43 -3.95
C THR A 9 1.90 3.48 -4.95
N GLU A 10 2.14 4.01 -6.15
CA GLU A 10 1.13 4.08 -7.22
C GLU A 10 0.74 2.69 -7.74
N ALA A 11 1.71 1.78 -7.88
CA ALA A 11 1.43 0.39 -8.21
C ALA A 11 0.52 -0.28 -7.16
N SER A 12 0.80 -0.04 -5.88
CA SER A 12 -0.02 -0.58 -4.77
C SER A 12 -1.44 -0.02 -4.79
N LYS A 13 -1.61 1.27 -5.09
CA LYS A 13 -2.95 1.90 -5.25
C LYS A 13 -3.73 1.24 -6.39
N LYS A 14 -3.09 0.97 -7.52
CA LYS A 14 -3.74 0.37 -8.70
C LYS A 14 -4.21 -1.06 -8.44
N VAL A 15 -3.41 -1.86 -7.73
CA VAL A 15 -3.81 -3.21 -7.31
C VAL A 15 -5.05 -3.16 -6.41
N LEU A 16 -5.06 -2.26 -5.41
CA LEU A 16 -6.21 -2.09 -4.52
C LEU A 16 -7.46 -1.59 -5.27
N GLN A 17 -7.31 -0.66 -6.21
CA GLN A 17 -8.43 -0.21 -7.06
C GLN A 17 -9.03 -1.36 -7.86
N TYR A 18 -8.19 -2.17 -8.50
CA TYR A 18 -8.66 -3.34 -9.25
C TYR A 18 -9.42 -4.33 -8.35
N ILE A 19 -8.90 -4.61 -7.15
CA ILE A 19 -9.58 -5.50 -6.19
C ILE A 19 -10.92 -4.90 -5.74
N ALA A 20 -11.00 -3.59 -5.53
CA ALA A 20 -12.24 -2.91 -5.19
C ALA A 20 -13.28 -2.94 -6.33
N GLU A 21 -12.83 -2.99 -7.59
CA GLU A 21 -13.70 -3.05 -8.78
C GLU A 21 -14.22 -4.47 -9.06
N VAL A 22 -13.41 -5.49 -8.80
CA VAL A 22 -13.77 -6.90 -9.04
C VAL A 22 -14.48 -7.57 -7.86
N THR A 23 -14.59 -6.88 -6.72
CA THR A 23 -15.31 -7.35 -5.52
C THR A 23 -16.43 -6.39 -5.17
N ASP A 24 -17.50 -6.88 -4.51
CA ASP A 24 -18.60 -6.03 -4.04
C ASP A 24 -18.27 -5.30 -2.72
N HIS A 25 -16.98 -5.25 -2.36
CA HIS A 25 -16.47 -4.72 -1.08
C HIS A 25 -15.74 -3.38 -1.25
N LYS A 26 -16.11 -2.58 -2.26
CA LYS A 26 -15.44 -1.31 -2.60
C LYS A 26 -15.19 -0.41 -1.39
N GLY A 27 -16.19 -0.25 -0.52
CA GLY A 27 -16.08 0.58 0.69
C GLY A 27 -14.98 0.11 1.65
N GLU A 28 -14.80 -1.19 1.80
CA GLU A 28 -13.80 -1.74 2.73
C GLU A 28 -12.40 -1.72 2.13
N VAL A 29 -12.28 -1.99 0.83
CA VAL A 29 -11.02 -1.86 0.12
C VAL A 29 -10.54 -0.40 0.08
N GLU A 30 -11.46 0.56 -0.06
CA GLU A 30 -11.12 1.99 0.03
C GLU A 30 -10.59 2.37 1.42
N LYS A 31 -11.21 1.87 2.51
CA LYS A 31 -10.71 2.10 3.87
C LYS A 31 -9.31 1.51 4.08
N VAL A 32 -9.04 0.31 3.57
CA VAL A 32 -7.70 -0.30 3.65
C VAL A 32 -6.69 0.53 2.86
N LYS A 33 -7.04 0.93 1.63
CA LYS A 33 -6.20 1.80 0.79
C LYS A 33 -5.85 3.10 1.51
N ASP A 34 -6.82 3.77 2.11
CA ASP A 34 -6.59 5.04 2.81
C ASP A 34 -5.65 4.86 4.01
N LYS A 35 -5.87 3.82 4.83
CA LYS A 35 -4.93 3.48 5.93
C LYS A 35 -3.51 3.26 5.44
N LEU A 36 -3.35 2.55 4.31
CA LEU A 36 -2.03 2.29 3.73
C LEU A 36 -1.37 3.58 3.26
N LEU A 37 -2.12 4.52 2.67
CA LEU A 37 -1.60 5.83 2.26
C LEU A 37 -1.20 6.70 3.44
N PHE A 38 -2.05 6.80 4.46
CA PHE A 38 -1.77 7.58 5.67
C PHE A 38 -0.62 7.00 6.50
N SER A 39 -0.32 5.70 6.37
CA SER A 39 0.84 5.09 7.02
C SER A 39 2.18 5.49 6.40
N ASN A 40 2.20 5.94 5.14
CA ASN A 40 3.45 6.22 4.43
C ASN A 40 4.29 7.31 5.10
N PRO A 41 3.77 8.52 5.42
CA PRO A 41 4.56 9.55 6.08
C PRO A 41 5.21 9.09 7.39
N VAL A 42 4.49 8.27 8.17
CA VAL A 42 5.01 7.70 9.43
C VAL A 42 6.16 6.74 9.13
N LEU A 43 5.94 5.78 8.23
CA LEU A 43 6.97 4.80 7.86
C LEU A 43 8.20 5.44 7.22
N GLU A 44 8.01 6.51 6.45
CA GLU A 44 9.10 7.28 5.86
C GLU A 44 9.88 8.06 6.93
N ALA A 45 9.20 8.68 7.89
CA ALA A 45 9.86 9.43 8.97
C ALA A 45 10.79 8.55 9.83
N PHE A 46 10.42 7.28 10.08
CA PHE A 46 11.23 6.35 10.86
C PHE A 46 12.16 5.47 10.03
N GLY A 47 11.81 5.21 8.77
CA GLY A 47 12.45 4.19 7.94
C GLY A 47 13.23 4.72 6.75
N ASN A 48 13.10 6.01 6.42
CA ASN A 48 13.91 6.62 5.38
C ASN A 48 15.13 7.32 5.98
N ALA A 49 16.23 7.26 5.24
CA ALA A 49 17.44 7.98 5.57
C ALA A 49 18.00 8.65 4.32
N LYS A 50 18.62 9.81 4.52
CA LYS A 50 19.44 10.45 3.50
C LYS A 50 20.71 9.62 3.29
N THR A 51 21.04 9.38 2.03
CA THR A 51 22.29 8.73 1.59
C THR A 51 23.02 9.65 0.61
N ASN A 52 24.26 9.32 0.24
CA ASN A 52 25.03 10.10 -0.72
C ASN A 52 24.41 10.17 -2.14
N ARG A 53 23.43 9.31 -2.46
CA ARG A 53 22.81 9.20 -3.78
C ARG A 53 21.30 9.44 -3.81
N ASN A 54 20.66 9.44 -2.64
CA ASN A 54 19.20 9.58 -2.52
C ASN A 54 18.88 10.20 -1.16
N ASP A 55 18.23 11.37 -1.19
CA ASP A 55 17.87 12.14 0.00
C ASP A 55 16.74 11.50 0.82
N ASN A 56 15.94 10.59 0.24
CA ASN A 56 14.81 9.94 0.90
C ASN A 56 14.78 8.44 0.63
N SER A 57 15.87 7.72 0.96
CA SER A 57 16.00 6.28 0.72
C SER A 57 15.37 5.47 1.84
N SER A 58 14.33 4.69 1.54
CA SER A 58 13.82 3.68 2.48
C SER A 58 14.89 2.62 2.78
N ARG A 59 15.07 2.32 4.07
CA ARG A 59 16.03 1.32 4.59
C ARG A 59 15.34 0.08 5.16
N PHE A 60 14.05 -0.08 4.86
CA PHE A 60 13.21 -1.20 5.26
C PHE A 60 12.43 -1.74 4.05
N GLY A 61 12.03 -3.01 4.12
CA GLY A 61 11.05 -3.59 3.21
C GLY A 61 9.63 -3.36 3.73
N LYS A 62 8.74 -2.80 2.91
CA LYS A 62 7.31 -2.68 3.24
C LYS A 62 6.55 -3.87 2.63
N TYR A 63 6.02 -4.73 3.49
CA TYR A 63 5.08 -5.80 3.11
C TYR A 63 3.65 -5.38 3.50
N MET A 64 2.68 -5.67 2.64
CA MET A 64 1.27 -5.39 2.88
C MET A 64 0.47 -6.65 2.57
N ASP A 65 -0.37 -7.04 3.52
CA ASP A 65 -1.27 -8.18 3.41
C ASP A 65 -2.72 -7.69 3.44
N ILE A 66 -3.57 -8.28 2.59
CA ILE A 66 -5.00 -7.97 2.51
C ILE A 66 -5.75 -9.26 2.75
N GLN A 67 -6.44 -9.32 3.88
CA GLN A 67 -7.18 -10.50 4.30
C GLN A 67 -8.65 -10.31 3.98
N PHE A 68 -9.23 -11.31 3.32
CA PHE A 68 -10.66 -11.36 3.01
C PHE A 68 -11.34 -12.40 3.88
N ASN A 69 -12.53 -12.06 4.34
CA ASN A 69 -13.41 -12.97 5.07
C ASN A 69 -13.83 -14.10 4.11
N PHE A 70 -13.98 -15.31 4.63
CA PHE A 70 -14.67 -16.36 3.88
C PHE A 70 -16.18 -16.15 4.02
N GLU A 71 -16.76 -15.26 3.23
CA GLU A 71 -18.22 -15.11 3.13
C GLU A 71 -18.73 -15.84 1.89
N VAL A 72 -19.16 -17.09 2.08
CA VAL A 72 -20.00 -17.77 1.11
C VAL A 72 -21.44 -17.33 1.38
N THR A 73 -21.86 -16.23 0.75
CA THR A 73 -23.28 -15.90 0.70
C THR A 73 -23.94 -16.84 -0.29
N PHE A 74 -24.58 -17.90 0.20
CA PHE A 74 -25.56 -18.62 -0.60
C PHE A 74 -26.71 -17.65 -0.90
N LYS A 75 -26.87 -17.32 -2.19
CA LYS A 75 -28.10 -16.69 -2.70
C LYS A 75 -29.23 -17.72 -2.74
#